data_AF-A0A8C1TWU7-F1
#
_entry.id   AF-A0A8C1TWU7-F1
#
_cell.length_a   1.000
_cell.length_b   1.000
_cell.length_c   1.000
_cell.angle_alpha   90.00
_cell.angle_beta   90.00
_cell.angle_gamma   90.00
#
_symmetry.space_group_name_H-M   'P 1'
#
loop_
_entity.id
_entity.type
_entity.pdbx_description
1 polymer ?
#
loop_
_entity_poly.entity_id
_entity_poly.type
_entity_poly.pdbx_seq_one_letter_code
_entity_poly.pdbx_strand_id
1 'polypeptide(L)'
;MDSTNKQSSINQLQEQIRSLTEENVQLRERNEALFSKLDSVQNKLGQQAASKSDLSIKLVQCEEDKLKVGSEMHLEIRDLSQKTLLTCRLSERDLAEEYAVLKSNFLSLSSAYERERTHSEELSGELLALTHTQDTLLQERERTRRHTLEVERVRALLSRTSQNRVRVRLQNNLRDEFEKLRKSYEGHQQQLEEKVVAMGREQQENKRAIQSTRHELSQQSATLIISQHQLKEAEAEVSKLQNHLKELNREYRARLARYIQDECVTAAGDGDLGQKLKGFVESMLEEVKTSYRSREEQLTKAVRTYRKRIQGLSNTYQQLLIAYRLQREQILALPEHALEAGPPEAHFSPAGAELRGETERELHRLREDKARLESQLKLAREQVCVVGLTQDAWNDVQKQIREITNSTQEAQERERAQLITRATVAEEQVSELKEYVDNHLGRYKLEITRLRRLLGSQEGRSNSARTHKPRPLHKSLKSSSYEI
;
A
#
# COMPACT_ATOMS: atom_id res chain seq x y z
N MET A 1 -113.92 16.68 -49.13
CA MET A 1 -113.06 16.72 -47.93
C MET A 1 -111.81 15.84 -48.04
N ASP A 2 -111.62 15.02 -49.10
CA ASP A 2 -110.50 14.06 -49.20
C ASP A 2 -109.20 14.58 -49.84
N SER A 3 -109.21 15.71 -50.55
CA SER A 3 -108.03 16.20 -51.28
C SER A 3 -107.02 16.96 -50.39
N THR A 4 -107.48 17.62 -49.33
CA THR A 4 -106.63 18.39 -48.41
C THR A 4 -105.83 17.52 -47.46
N ASN A 5 -106.39 16.38 -47.02
CA ASN A 5 -105.70 15.43 -46.12
C ASN A 5 -104.64 14.59 -46.86
N LYS A 6 -104.84 14.35 -48.16
CA LYS A 6 -103.82 13.74 -49.04
C LYS A 6 -102.64 14.69 -49.27
N GLN A 7 -102.92 15.99 -49.46
CA GLN A 7 -101.86 16.97 -49.68
C GLN A 7 -100.98 17.20 -48.45
N SER A 8 -101.53 17.17 -47.22
CA SER A 8 -100.74 17.27 -45.99
C SER A 8 -99.86 16.04 -45.76
N SER A 9 -100.38 14.82 -46.03
CA SER A 9 -99.60 13.58 -45.95
C SER A 9 -98.46 13.55 -46.98
N ILE A 10 -98.71 14.05 -48.19
CA ILE A 10 -97.67 14.17 -49.24
C ILE A 10 -96.58 15.14 -48.81
N ASN A 11 -96.93 16.30 -48.23
CA ASN A 11 -95.94 17.28 -47.75
C ASN A 11 -95.11 16.72 -46.58
N GLN A 12 -95.72 15.99 -45.65
CA GLN A 12 -95.00 15.33 -44.55
C GLN A 12 -94.01 14.26 -45.06
N LEU A 13 -94.42 13.47 -46.05
CA LEU A 13 -93.54 12.50 -46.70
C LEU A 13 -92.39 13.19 -47.45
N GLN A 14 -92.64 14.31 -48.12
CA GLN A 14 -91.59 15.10 -48.79
C GLN A 14 -90.57 15.66 -47.81
N GLU A 15 -91.01 16.14 -46.65
CA GLU A 15 -90.14 16.66 -45.60
C GLU A 15 -89.32 15.55 -44.93
N GLN A 16 -89.92 14.38 -44.68
CA GLN A 16 -89.20 13.18 -44.24
C GLN A 16 -88.17 12.71 -45.26
N ILE A 17 -88.50 12.69 -46.56
CA ILE A 17 -87.54 12.36 -47.62
C ILE A 17 -86.38 13.35 -47.61
N ARG A 18 -86.63 14.65 -47.41
CA ARG A 18 -85.59 15.68 -47.37
C ARG A 18 -84.66 15.49 -46.17
N SER A 19 -85.22 15.28 -44.98
CA SER A 19 -84.46 15.02 -43.75
C SER A 19 -83.60 13.75 -43.87
N LEU A 20 -84.17 12.66 -44.39
CA LEU A 20 -83.43 11.43 -44.65
C LEU A 20 -82.34 11.62 -45.72
N THR A 21 -82.55 12.51 -46.69
CA THR A 21 -81.55 12.83 -47.71
C THR A 21 -80.37 13.60 -47.09
N GLU A 22 -80.65 14.60 -46.26
CA GLU A 22 -79.62 15.36 -45.54
C GLU A 22 -78.83 14.48 -44.57
N GLU A 23 -79.51 13.60 -43.83
CA GLU A 23 -78.87 12.63 -42.95
C GLU A 23 -77.96 11.67 -43.73
N ASN A 24 -78.42 11.17 -44.88
CA ASN A 24 -77.60 10.33 -45.76
C ASN A 24 -76.35 11.06 -46.27
N VAL A 25 -76.44 12.36 -46.57
CA VAL A 25 -75.27 13.16 -46.99
C VAL A 25 -74.28 13.29 -45.83
N GLN A 26 -74.75 13.64 -44.62
CA GLN A 26 -73.87 13.73 -43.45
C GLN A 26 -73.21 12.40 -43.11
N LEU A 27 -73.94 11.28 -43.26
CA LEU A 27 -73.38 9.94 -43.06
C LEU A 27 -72.30 9.62 -44.10
N ARG A 28 -72.49 10.04 -45.36
CA ARG A 28 -71.45 9.89 -46.40
C ARG A 28 -70.19 10.69 -46.08
N GLU A 29 -70.32 11.95 -45.69
CA GLU A 29 -69.18 12.79 -45.31
C GLU A 29 -68.43 12.23 -44.09
N ARG A 30 -69.17 11.75 -43.07
CA ARG A 30 -68.57 11.09 -41.91
C ARG A 30 -67.85 9.81 -42.30
N ASN A 31 -68.44 8.99 -43.17
CA ASN A 31 -67.80 7.77 -43.67
C ASN A 31 -66.52 8.10 -44.44
N GLU A 32 -66.53 9.12 -45.30
CA GLU A 32 -65.34 9.55 -46.05
C GLU A 32 -64.22 10.06 -45.13
N ALA A 33 -64.57 10.81 -44.09
CA ALA A 33 -63.61 11.23 -43.06
C ALA A 33 -63.06 10.04 -42.26
N LEU A 34 -63.88 9.02 -41.99
CA LEU A 34 -63.44 7.78 -41.34
C LEU A 34 -62.50 6.97 -42.25
N PHE A 35 -62.78 6.86 -43.55
CA PHE A 35 -61.88 6.21 -44.51
C PHE A 35 -60.53 6.92 -44.59
N SER A 36 -60.52 8.26 -44.65
CA SER A 36 -59.28 9.04 -44.65
C SER A 36 -58.44 8.82 -43.38
N LYS A 37 -59.10 8.71 -42.22
CA LYS A 37 -58.44 8.37 -40.95
C LYS A 37 -57.90 6.94 -40.95
N LEU A 38 -58.67 5.99 -41.49
CA LEU A 38 -58.26 4.59 -41.62
C LEU A 38 -57.00 4.48 -42.47
N ASP A 39 -56.95 5.16 -43.62
CA ASP A 39 -55.78 5.20 -44.49
C ASP A 39 -54.57 5.81 -43.80
N SER A 40 -54.76 6.90 -43.04
CA SER A 40 -53.69 7.52 -42.25
C SER A 40 -53.13 6.55 -41.21
N VAL A 41 -53.99 5.82 -40.49
CA VAL A 41 -53.60 4.83 -39.49
C VAL A 41 -52.90 3.64 -40.15
N GLN A 42 -53.40 3.16 -41.28
CA GLN A 42 -52.80 2.05 -42.03
C GLN A 42 -51.39 2.40 -42.53
N ASN A 43 -51.19 3.62 -43.03
CA ASN A 43 -49.87 4.11 -43.44
C ASN A 43 -48.89 4.21 -42.26
N LYS A 44 -49.34 4.74 -41.12
CA LYS A 44 -48.51 4.80 -39.90
C LYS A 44 -48.14 3.40 -39.41
N LEU A 45 -49.07 2.45 -39.45
CA LEU A 45 -48.82 1.06 -39.09
C LEU A 45 -47.79 0.41 -40.03
N GLY A 46 -47.88 0.67 -41.34
CA GLY A 46 -46.89 0.20 -42.33
C GLY A 46 -45.48 0.75 -42.06
N GLN A 47 -45.36 2.04 -41.78
CA GLN A 47 -44.08 2.67 -41.41
C GLN A 47 -43.52 2.11 -40.09
N GLN A 48 -44.39 1.86 -39.11
CA GLN A 48 -44.00 1.27 -37.85
C GLN A 48 -43.53 -0.19 -38.01
N ALA A 49 -44.18 -0.97 -38.89
CA ALA A 49 -43.75 -2.33 -39.21
C ALA A 49 -42.38 -2.35 -39.93
N ALA A 50 -42.17 -1.44 -40.89
CA ALA A 50 -40.90 -1.30 -41.60
C ALA A 50 -39.76 -0.91 -40.64
N SER A 51 -39.95 0.14 -39.82
CA SER A 51 -38.94 0.57 -38.84
C SER A 51 -38.64 -0.51 -37.79
N LYS A 52 -39.64 -1.29 -37.35
CA LYS A 52 -39.42 -2.44 -36.45
C LYS A 52 -38.57 -3.53 -37.10
N SER A 53 -38.79 -3.82 -38.38
CA SER A 53 -37.99 -4.79 -39.14
C SER A 53 -36.55 -4.31 -39.30
N ASP A 54 -36.35 -3.06 -39.72
CA ASP A 54 -35.02 -2.46 -39.89
C ASP A 54 -34.21 -2.46 -38.58
N LEU A 55 -34.86 -2.13 -37.47
CA LEU A 55 -34.24 -2.19 -36.14
C LEU A 55 -33.87 -3.61 -35.74
N SER A 56 -34.71 -4.60 -36.06
CA SER A 56 -34.42 -6.02 -35.78
C SER A 56 -33.20 -6.50 -36.56
N ILE A 57 -33.09 -6.12 -37.85
CA ILE A 57 -31.92 -6.46 -38.69
C ILE A 57 -30.64 -5.82 -38.13
N LYS A 58 -30.68 -4.52 -37.77
CA LYS A 58 -29.54 -3.83 -37.16
C LYS A 58 -29.11 -4.44 -35.83
N LEU A 59 -30.06 -4.92 -35.03
CA LEU A 59 -29.77 -5.59 -33.78
C LEU A 59 -29.03 -6.90 -34.01
N VAL A 60 -29.51 -7.74 -34.93
CA VAL A 60 -28.86 -9.01 -35.28
C VAL A 60 -27.44 -8.76 -35.80
N GLN A 61 -27.25 -7.79 -36.70
CA GLN A 61 -25.92 -7.45 -37.21
C GLN A 61 -24.96 -7.02 -36.09
N CYS A 62 -25.45 -6.19 -35.15
CA CYS A 62 -24.66 -5.76 -34.00
C CYS A 62 -24.28 -6.93 -33.09
N GLU A 63 -25.18 -7.90 -32.90
CA GLU A 63 -24.89 -9.12 -32.14
C GLU A 63 -23.85 -10.01 -32.85
N GLU A 64 -23.96 -10.16 -34.18
CA GLU A 64 -22.97 -10.89 -34.99
C GLU A 64 -21.58 -10.26 -34.93
N ASP A 65 -21.50 -8.93 -35.13
CA ASP A 65 -20.22 -8.20 -35.07
C ASP A 65 -19.58 -8.31 -33.69
N LYS A 66 -20.39 -8.22 -32.63
CA LYS A 66 -19.93 -8.40 -31.24
C LYS A 66 -19.40 -9.81 -31.00
N LEU A 67 -20.09 -10.84 -31.50
CA LEU A 67 -19.63 -12.23 -31.39
C LEU A 67 -18.33 -12.46 -32.15
N LYS A 68 -18.19 -11.86 -33.34
CA LYS A 68 -16.98 -11.93 -34.15
C LYS A 68 -15.78 -11.32 -33.42
N VAL A 69 -15.91 -10.08 -32.94
CA VAL A 69 -14.87 -9.40 -32.14
C VAL A 69 -14.54 -10.21 -30.88
N GLY A 70 -15.56 -10.76 -30.20
CA GLY A 70 -15.35 -11.63 -29.04
C GLY A 70 -14.52 -12.86 -29.38
N SER A 71 -14.81 -13.52 -30.51
CA SER A 71 -14.07 -14.71 -30.96
C SER A 71 -12.62 -14.40 -31.36
N GLU A 72 -12.38 -13.28 -32.05
CA GLU A 72 -11.04 -12.82 -32.45
C GLU A 72 -10.20 -12.51 -31.21
N MET A 73 -10.76 -11.78 -30.24
CA MET A 73 -10.07 -11.47 -28.98
C MET A 73 -9.74 -12.74 -28.19
N HIS A 74 -10.63 -13.75 -28.18
CA HIS A 74 -10.36 -15.03 -27.53
C HIS A 74 -9.20 -15.80 -28.18
N LEU A 75 -9.06 -15.73 -29.50
CA LEU A 75 -7.93 -16.33 -30.22
C LEU A 75 -6.62 -15.61 -29.88
N GLU A 76 -6.61 -14.27 -29.89
CA GLU A 76 -5.43 -13.49 -29.53
C GLU A 76 -4.98 -13.76 -28.08
N ILE A 77 -5.93 -13.83 -27.13
CA ILE A 77 -5.61 -14.18 -25.74
C ILE A 77 -4.99 -15.57 -25.65
N ARG A 78 -5.50 -16.54 -26.40
CA ARG A 78 -4.96 -17.91 -26.43
C ARG A 78 -3.53 -17.93 -26.98
N ASP A 79 -3.29 -17.24 -28.09
CA ASP A 79 -1.97 -17.17 -28.72
C ASP A 79 -0.95 -16.46 -27.81
N LEU A 80 -1.33 -15.35 -27.19
CA LEU A 80 -0.50 -14.66 -26.20
C LEU A 80 -0.20 -15.56 -25.01
N SER A 81 -1.19 -16.28 -24.49
CA SER A 81 -1.01 -17.23 -23.38
C SER A 81 -0.09 -18.38 -23.75
N GLN A 82 -0.14 -18.86 -25.00
CA GLN A 82 0.75 -19.91 -25.48
C GLN A 82 2.19 -19.40 -25.64
N LYS A 83 2.37 -18.18 -26.16
CA LYS A 83 3.69 -17.54 -26.29
C LYS A 83 4.33 -17.31 -24.92
N THR A 84 3.58 -16.77 -23.96
CA THR A 84 4.10 -16.54 -22.59
C THR A 84 4.48 -17.85 -21.91
N LEU A 85 3.69 -18.91 -22.09
CA LEU A 85 4.00 -20.22 -21.54
C LEU A 85 5.25 -20.85 -22.18
N LEU A 86 5.47 -20.64 -23.49
CA LEU A 86 6.70 -21.07 -24.16
C LEU A 86 7.92 -20.30 -23.66
N THR A 87 7.83 -18.98 -23.48
CA THR A 87 8.93 -18.18 -22.94
C THR A 87 9.29 -18.58 -21.51
N CYS A 88 8.29 -18.83 -20.65
CA CYS A 88 8.54 -19.32 -19.30
C CYS A 88 9.27 -20.67 -19.30
N ARG A 89 8.83 -21.61 -20.15
CA ARG A 89 9.48 -22.93 -20.29
C ARG A 89 10.92 -22.86 -20.78
N LEU A 90 11.24 -21.90 -21.65
CA LEU A 90 12.62 -21.69 -22.10
C LEU A 90 13.47 -21.13 -20.96
N SER A 91 12.99 -20.09 -20.27
CA SER A 91 13.72 -19.53 -19.12
C SER A 91 13.94 -20.54 -17.99
N GLU A 92 12.99 -21.46 -17.75
CA GLU A 92 13.15 -22.55 -16.78
C GLU A 92 14.26 -23.52 -17.18
N ARG A 93 14.39 -23.82 -18.48
CA ARG A 93 15.46 -24.68 -18.99
C ARG A 93 16.81 -24.01 -18.90
N ASP A 94 16.91 -22.77 -19.36
CA ASP A 94 18.15 -21.99 -19.32
C ASP A 94 18.67 -21.89 -17.88
N LEU A 95 17.78 -21.57 -16.94
CA LEU A 95 18.12 -21.51 -15.52
C LEU A 95 18.57 -22.87 -14.95
N ALA A 96 17.92 -23.96 -15.36
CA ALA A 96 18.32 -25.31 -14.95
C ALA A 96 19.71 -25.71 -15.48
N GLU A 97 20.04 -25.29 -16.71
CA GLU A 97 21.35 -25.49 -17.32
C GLU A 97 22.43 -24.68 -16.59
N GLU A 98 22.16 -23.42 -16.26
CA GLU A 98 23.05 -22.58 -15.45
C GLU A 98 23.30 -23.18 -14.06
N TYR A 99 22.25 -23.66 -13.38
CA TYR A 99 22.39 -24.35 -12.10
C TYR A 99 23.23 -25.63 -12.21
N ALA A 100 23.10 -26.38 -13.30
CA ALA A 100 23.90 -27.59 -13.53
C ALA A 100 25.39 -27.25 -13.71
N VAL A 101 25.70 -26.22 -14.52
CA VAL A 101 27.08 -25.73 -14.72
C VAL A 101 27.66 -25.21 -13.40
N LEU A 102 26.90 -24.39 -12.69
CA LEU A 102 27.34 -23.81 -11.43
C LEU A 102 27.62 -24.91 -10.38
N LYS A 103 26.75 -25.92 -10.28
CA LYS A 103 26.97 -27.08 -9.41
C LYS A 103 28.25 -27.83 -9.78
N SER A 104 28.52 -28.04 -11.06
CA SER A 104 29.76 -28.67 -11.54
C SER A 104 31.00 -27.87 -11.15
N ASN A 105 30.94 -26.54 -11.28
CA ASN A 105 32.03 -25.64 -10.89
C ASN A 105 32.28 -25.67 -9.38
N PHE A 106 31.22 -25.63 -8.56
CA PHE A 106 31.36 -25.74 -7.10
C PHE A 106 32.02 -27.06 -6.69
N LEU A 107 31.59 -28.18 -7.26
CA LEU A 107 32.21 -29.48 -6.99
C LEU A 107 33.70 -29.50 -7.38
N SER A 108 34.04 -28.89 -8.51
CA SER A 108 35.43 -28.76 -8.96
C SER A 108 36.27 -27.90 -8.01
N LEU A 109 35.73 -26.76 -7.57
CA LEU A 109 36.37 -25.86 -6.62
C LEU A 109 36.55 -26.50 -5.24
N SER A 110 35.52 -27.19 -4.73
CA SER A 110 35.60 -27.94 -3.47
C SER A 110 36.71 -28.99 -3.52
N SER A 111 36.80 -29.75 -4.63
CA SER A 111 37.89 -30.72 -4.79
C SER A 111 39.28 -30.07 -4.83
N ALA A 112 39.39 -28.85 -5.39
CA ALA A 112 40.65 -28.11 -5.44
C ALA A 112 41.04 -27.56 -4.08
N TYR A 113 40.07 -27.05 -3.34
CA TYR A 113 40.25 -26.60 -1.96
C TYR A 113 40.70 -27.75 -1.04
N GLU A 114 40.08 -28.93 -1.16
CA GLU A 114 40.49 -30.11 -0.39
C GLU A 114 41.94 -30.51 -0.70
N ARG A 115 42.35 -30.47 -1.98
CA ARG A 115 43.74 -30.72 -2.39
C ARG A 115 44.73 -29.71 -1.81
N GLU A 116 44.39 -28.42 -1.82
CA GLU A 116 45.24 -27.37 -1.25
C GLU A 116 45.35 -27.50 0.27
N ARG A 117 44.24 -27.89 0.92
CA ARG A 117 44.21 -28.18 2.35
C ARG A 117 45.14 -29.33 2.69
N THR A 118 45.07 -30.44 1.96
CA THR A 118 45.98 -31.58 2.18
C THR A 118 47.43 -31.18 1.94
N HIS A 119 47.72 -30.37 0.92
CA HIS A 119 49.07 -29.89 0.65
C HIS A 119 49.61 -28.97 1.76
N SER A 120 48.76 -28.09 2.30
CA SER A 120 49.11 -27.22 3.44
C SER A 120 49.38 -28.03 4.71
N GLU A 121 48.60 -29.08 4.95
CA GLU A 121 48.81 -30.02 6.06
C GLU A 121 50.15 -30.74 5.90
N GLU A 122 50.50 -31.22 4.70
CA GLU A 122 51.80 -31.82 4.39
C GLU A 122 52.97 -30.85 4.64
N LEU A 123 52.91 -29.63 4.09
CA LEU A 123 53.94 -28.61 4.29
C LEU A 123 54.12 -28.25 5.77
N SER A 124 53.03 -28.19 6.52
CA SER A 124 53.10 -27.95 7.97
C SER A 124 53.83 -29.09 8.69
N GLY A 125 53.64 -30.34 8.26
CA GLY A 125 54.37 -31.50 8.76
C GLY A 125 55.86 -31.46 8.43
N GLU A 126 56.21 -31.05 7.20
CA GLU A 126 57.61 -30.88 6.78
C GLU A 126 58.32 -29.77 7.58
N LEU A 127 57.64 -28.64 7.81
CA LEU A 127 58.17 -27.55 8.64
C LEU A 127 58.44 -28.02 10.07
N LEU A 128 57.52 -28.79 10.67
CA LEU A 128 57.71 -29.36 12.00
C LEU A 128 58.87 -30.36 12.05
N ALA A 129 59.05 -31.17 11.00
CA ALA A 129 60.20 -32.07 10.89
C ALA A 129 61.52 -31.26 10.79
N LEU A 130 61.54 -30.20 9.99
CA LEU A 130 62.69 -29.31 9.86
C LEU A 130 63.04 -28.61 11.18
N THR A 131 62.05 -28.08 11.92
CA THR A 131 62.31 -27.48 13.24
C THR A 131 62.89 -28.51 14.20
N HIS A 132 62.38 -29.74 14.19
CA HIS A 132 62.93 -30.81 15.02
C HIS A 132 64.39 -31.13 14.65
N THR A 133 64.72 -31.21 13.35
CA THR A 133 66.12 -31.39 12.92
C THR A 133 67.01 -30.21 13.34
N GLN A 134 66.52 -28.97 13.24
CA GLN A 134 67.26 -27.79 13.67
C GLN A 134 67.52 -27.81 15.17
N ASP A 135 66.54 -28.21 15.99
CA ASP A 135 66.70 -28.34 17.44
C ASP A 135 67.74 -29.40 17.80
N THR A 136 67.75 -30.55 17.11
CA THR A 136 68.78 -31.58 17.32
C THR A 136 70.18 -31.07 16.96
N LEU A 137 70.33 -30.34 15.85
CA LEU A 137 71.60 -29.73 15.46
C LEU A 137 72.04 -28.63 16.42
N LEU A 138 71.11 -27.85 16.98
CA LEU A 138 71.42 -26.88 18.03
C LEU A 138 71.91 -27.55 19.31
N GLN A 139 71.30 -28.65 19.73
CA GLN A 139 71.77 -29.43 20.87
C GLN A 139 73.19 -30.00 20.64
N GLU A 140 73.47 -30.51 19.43
CA GLU A 140 74.82 -30.95 19.06
C GLU A 140 75.81 -29.77 18.98
N ARG A 141 75.37 -28.61 18.49
CA ARG A 141 76.17 -27.38 18.49
C ARG A 141 76.45 -26.87 19.90
N GLU A 142 75.52 -27.05 20.84
CA GLU A 142 75.73 -26.73 22.24
C GLU A 142 76.69 -27.70 22.93
N ARG A 143 76.61 -29.00 22.63
CA ARG A 143 77.57 -30.01 23.10
C ARG A 143 78.98 -29.69 22.59
N THR A 144 79.12 -29.46 21.29
CA THR A 144 80.40 -29.03 20.69
C THR A 144 80.86 -27.67 21.21
N ARG A 145 79.95 -26.71 21.46
CA ARG A 145 80.27 -25.43 22.12
C ARG A 145 80.86 -25.64 23.51
N ARG A 146 80.31 -26.54 24.31
CA ARG A 146 80.87 -26.91 25.63
C ARG A 146 82.30 -27.43 25.49
N HIS A 147 82.57 -28.28 24.49
CA HIS A 147 83.93 -28.76 24.19
C HIS A 147 84.85 -27.66 23.64
N THR A 148 84.36 -26.75 22.80
CA THR A 148 85.17 -25.61 22.32
C THR A 148 85.39 -24.56 23.40
N LEU A 149 84.51 -24.38 24.38
CA LEU A 149 84.76 -23.48 25.53
C LEU A 149 85.90 -24.00 26.42
N GLU A 150 86.11 -25.33 26.48
CA GLU A 150 87.31 -25.93 27.07
C GLU A 150 88.56 -25.65 26.23
N VAL A 151 88.46 -25.71 24.89
CA VAL A 151 89.55 -25.36 23.96
C VAL A 151 89.83 -23.85 23.93
N GLU A 152 88.82 -23.01 24.11
CA GLU A 152 88.92 -21.55 24.19
C GLU A 152 89.44 -21.09 25.54
N ARG A 153 89.21 -21.82 26.65
CA ARG A 153 90.01 -21.62 27.88
C ARG A 153 91.50 -21.82 27.63
N VAL A 154 91.87 -22.79 26.78
CA VAL A 154 93.25 -23.06 26.36
C VAL A 154 93.75 -22.02 25.34
N ARG A 155 92.89 -21.52 24.44
CA ARG A 155 93.20 -20.50 23.43
C ARG A 155 93.17 -19.06 23.95
N ALA A 156 92.48 -18.81 25.07
CA ALA A 156 92.44 -17.53 25.80
C ALA A 156 93.77 -17.21 26.51
N LEU A 157 94.64 -18.20 26.69
CA LEU A 157 96.05 -17.97 27.03
C LEU A 157 96.86 -17.43 25.84
N LEU A 158 96.39 -17.56 24.60
CA LEU A 158 97.16 -17.27 23.38
C LEU A 158 96.72 -16.05 22.58
N SER A 159 95.53 -15.48 22.81
CA SER A 159 94.97 -14.42 21.93
C SER A 159 94.98 -13.01 22.54
N ARG A 160 95.75 -12.79 23.60
CA ARG A 160 95.93 -11.46 24.20
C ARG A 160 96.96 -10.62 23.43
N THR A 161 96.85 -10.56 22.10
CA THR A 161 97.63 -9.62 21.26
C THR A 161 97.00 -9.47 19.88
N SER A 162 96.15 -8.45 19.69
CA SER A 162 96.22 -7.52 18.54
C SER A 162 95.00 -6.61 18.52
N GLN A 163 95.27 -5.32 18.62
CA GLN A 163 94.34 -4.21 18.72
C GLN A 163 93.77 -3.74 17.37
N ASN A 164 92.49 -3.37 17.40
CA ASN A 164 91.87 -2.12 16.92
C ASN A 164 92.04 -1.55 15.49
N ARG A 165 90.85 -1.26 14.92
CA ARG A 165 90.34 0.00 14.31
C ARG A 165 90.73 0.36 12.85
N VAL A 166 89.76 0.90 12.10
CA VAL A 166 89.62 2.33 11.76
C VAL A 166 88.35 2.59 10.92
N ARG A 167 87.74 3.78 11.12
CA ARG A 167 86.57 4.35 10.44
C ARG A 167 86.99 5.72 9.85
N VAL A 168 86.36 6.19 8.77
CA VAL A 168 85.97 7.60 8.43
C VAL A 168 86.03 7.87 6.90
N ARG A 169 84.87 7.86 6.23
CA ARG A 169 84.61 8.53 4.92
C ARG A 169 83.11 8.83 4.64
N LEU A 170 82.25 8.83 5.67
CA LEU A 170 80.77 8.87 5.55
C LEU A 170 80.14 10.28 5.66
N GLN A 171 80.93 11.35 5.81
CA GLN A 171 80.40 12.60 6.39
C GLN A 171 79.77 13.60 5.39
N ASN A 172 80.09 13.53 4.10
CA ASN A 172 79.62 14.53 3.12
C ASN A 172 78.37 14.08 2.35
N ASN A 173 78.26 12.80 1.99
CA ASN A 173 77.07 12.26 1.30
C ASN A 173 75.82 12.29 2.19
N LEU A 174 75.98 12.20 3.51
CA LEU A 174 74.85 12.30 4.43
C LEU A 174 74.21 13.69 4.39
N ARG A 175 75.01 14.76 4.23
CA ARG A 175 74.52 16.14 4.27
C ARG A 175 73.61 16.49 3.09
N ASP A 176 73.99 16.10 1.87
CA ASP A 176 73.20 16.39 0.67
C ASP A 176 71.87 15.62 0.65
N GLU A 177 71.86 14.39 1.17
CA GLU A 177 70.63 13.61 1.32
C GLU A 177 69.69 14.21 2.36
N PHE A 178 70.22 14.78 3.46
CA PHE A 178 69.40 15.53 4.43
C PHE A 178 68.77 16.80 3.83
N GLU A 179 69.48 17.50 2.95
CA GLU A 179 68.96 18.72 2.30
C GLU A 179 67.83 18.41 1.30
N LYS A 180 67.96 17.33 0.51
CA LYS A 180 66.90 16.84 -0.40
C LYS A 180 65.66 16.40 0.37
N LEU A 181 65.88 15.64 1.44
CA LEU A 181 64.81 15.15 2.30
C LEU A 181 64.04 16.33 2.91
N ARG A 182 64.72 17.36 3.40
CA ARG A 182 64.11 18.58 3.93
C ARG A 182 63.21 19.29 2.90
N LYS A 183 63.68 19.50 1.67
CA LYS A 183 62.89 20.12 0.60
C LYS A 183 61.65 19.29 0.23
N SER A 184 61.75 17.96 0.22
CA SER A 184 60.58 17.10 -0.01
C SER A 184 59.54 17.21 1.11
N TYR A 185 59.97 17.29 2.37
CA TYR A 185 59.07 17.48 3.50
C TYR A 185 58.39 18.86 3.46
N GLU A 186 59.13 19.93 3.16
CA GLU A 186 58.57 21.28 2.99
C GLU A 186 57.53 21.31 1.85
N GLY A 187 57.80 20.64 0.73
CA GLY A 187 56.83 20.50 -0.37
C GLY A 187 55.58 19.70 0.02
N HIS A 188 55.73 18.57 0.73
CA HIS A 188 54.60 17.81 1.25
C HIS A 188 53.78 18.60 2.27
N GLN A 189 54.43 19.41 3.10
CA GLN A 189 53.74 20.25 4.08
C GLN A 189 52.92 21.36 3.41
N GLN A 190 53.46 22.03 2.40
CA GLN A 190 52.72 23.01 1.61
C GLN A 190 51.51 22.39 0.89
N GLN A 191 51.67 21.19 0.31
CA GLN A 191 50.57 20.47 -0.32
C GLN A 191 49.44 20.10 0.66
N LEU A 192 49.80 19.74 1.89
CA LEU A 192 48.80 19.47 2.94
C LEU A 192 48.09 20.75 3.37
N GLU A 193 48.82 21.85 3.55
CA GLU A 193 48.24 23.16 3.89
C GLU A 193 47.27 23.64 2.79
N GLU A 194 47.63 23.51 1.52
CA GLU A 194 46.77 23.87 0.40
C GLU A 194 45.50 23.02 0.33
N LYS A 195 45.62 21.70 0.56
CA LYS A 195 44.46 20.79 0.66
C LYS A 195 43.54 21.17 1.82
N VAL A 196 44.08 21.53 2.98
CA VAL A 196 43.27 21.97 4.14
C VAL A 196 42.52 23.27 3.81
N VAL A 197 43.16 24.22 3.13
CA VAL A 197 42.51 25.47 2.70
C VAL A 197 41.43 25.20 1.64
N ALA A 198 41.68 24.31 0.69
CA ALA A 198 40.69 23.91 -0.32
C ALA A 198 39.47 23.24 0.32
N MET A 199 39.68 22.26 1.20
CA MET A 199 38.58 21.62 1.95
C MET A 199 37.82 22.63 2.82
N GLY A 200 38.50 23.62 3.43
CA GLY A 200 37.86 24.68 4.19
C GLY A 200 36.94 25.57 3.34
N ARG A 201 37.34 25.88 2.10
CA ARG A 201 36.50 26.63 1.14
C ARG A 201 35.28 25.80 0.72
N GLU A 202 35.49 24.54 0.34
CA GLU A 202 34.42 23.64 -0.06
C GLU A 202 33.40 23.40 1.09
N GLN A 203 33.88 23.23 2.32
CA GLN A 203 33.01 23.09 3.48
C GLN A 203 32.16 24.34 3.71
N GLN A 204 32.70 25.54 3.47
CA GLN A 204 31.96 26.78 3.61
C GLN A 204 30.92 26.96 2.50
N GLU A 205 31.24 26.56 1.27
CA GLU A 205 30.29 26.55 0.15
C GLU A 205 29.16 25.55 0.39
N ASN A 206 29.47 24.34 0.84
CA ASN A 206 28.48 23.33 1.23
C ASN A 206 27.56 23.84 2.35
N LYS A 207 28.09 24.54 3.36
CA LYS A 207 27.27 25.18 4.41
C LYS A 207 26.30 26.22 3.84
N ARG A 208 26.75 27.06 2.89
CA ARG A 208 25.89 28.04 2.21
C ARG A 208 24.80 27.36 1.38
N ALA A 209 25.15 26.32 0.62
CA ALA A 209 24.20 25.55 -0.18
C ALA A 209 23.11 24.89 0.69
N ILE A 210 23.51 24.27 1.82
CA ILE A 210 22.56 23.68 2.78
C ILE A 210 21.61 24.74 3.36
N GLN A 211 22.11 25.94 3.64
CA GLN A 211 21.25 27.03 4.13
C GLN A 211 20.26 27.51 3.06
N SER A 212 20.69 27.62 1.79
CA SER A 212 19.81 27.98 0.66
C SER A 212 18.69 26.95 0.49
N THR A 213 19.04 25.67 0.41
CA THR A 213 18.05 24.60 0.23
C THR A 213 17.10 24.50 1.42
N ARG A 214 17.59 24.71 2.65
CA ARG A 214 16.73 24.78 3.84
C ARG A 214 15.76 25.96 3.78
N HIS A 215 16.20 27.12 3.29
CA HIS A 215 15.33 28.29 3.13
C HIS A 215 14.28 28.05 2.05
N GLU A 216 14.66 27.53 0.89
CA GLU A 216 13.75 27.16 -0.20
C GLU A 216 12.72 26.12 0.25
N LEU A 217 13.14 25.09 0.98
CA LEU A 217 12.24 24.07 1.53
C LEU A 217 11.25 24.67 2.54
N SER A 218 11.71 25.60 3.39
CA SER A 218 10.83 26.34 4.29
C SER A 218 9.81 27.19 3.52
N GLN A 219 10.21 27.88 2.45
CA GLN A 219 9.30 28.64 1.60
C GLN A 219 8.26 27.73 0.94
N GLN A 220 8.69 26.61 0.35
CA GLN A 220 7.81 25.63 -0.26
C GLN A 220 6.80 25.07 0.76
N SER A 221 7.25 24.75 1.98
CA SER A 221 6.35 24.27 3.04
C SER A 221 5.27 25.29 3.40
N ALA A 222 5.60 26.59 3.45
CA ALA A 222 4.63 27.65 3.70
C ALA A 222 3.62 27.78 2.55
N THR A 223 4.08 27.74 1.29
CA THR A 223 3.18 27.78 0.12
C THR A 223 2.23 26.57 0.08
N LEU A 224 2.72 25.39 0.44
CA LEU A 224 1.91 24.18 0.52
C LEU A 224 0.79 24.34 1.55
N ILE A 225 1.09 24.84 2.74
CA ILE A 225 0.08 25.07 3.79
C ILE A 225 -0.99 26.06 3.32
N ILE A 226 -0.60 27.15 2.67
CA ILE A 226 -1.55 28.13 2.11
C ILE A 226 -2.45 27.47 1.06
N SER A 227 -1.88 26.71 0.13
CA SER A 227 -2.66 26.01 -0.90
C SER A 227 -3.61 24.96 -0.31
N GLN A 228 -3.19 24.23 0.74
CA GLN A 228 -4.03 23.28 1.46
C GLN A 228 -5.19 23.97 2.17
N HIS A 229 -4.97 25.16 2.72
CA HIS A 229 -6.02 25.93 3.34
C HIS A 229 -7.05 26.40 2.30
N GLN A 230 -6.59 26.94 1.16
CA GLN A 230 -7.46 27.34 0.05
C GLN A 230 -8.29 26.19 -0.50
N LEU A 231 -7.71 24.97 -0.59
CA LEU A 231 -8.45 23.77 -0.99
C LEU A 231 -9.59 23.47 -0.01
N LYS A 232 -9.33 23.51 1.31
CA LYS A 232 -10.36 23.28 2.33
C LYS A 232 -11.46 24.34 2.30
N GLU A 233 -11.12 25.60 2.04
CA GLU A 233 -12.10 26.68 1.88
C GLU A 233 -12.99 26.43 0.65
N ALA A 234 -12.39 26.05 -0.49
CA ALA A 234 -13.14 25.70 -1.68
C ALA A 234 -14.05 24.47 -1.47
N GLU A 235 -13.59 23.44 -0.76
CA GLU A 235 -14.41 22.27 -0.39
C GLU A 235 -15.61 22.65 0.49
N ALA A 236 -15.41 23.58 1.43
CA ALA A 236 -16.48 24.12 2.27
C ALA A 236 -17.52 24.90 1.44
N GLU A 237 -17.07 25.72 0.47
CA GLU A 237 -17.97 26.44 -0.44
C GLU A 237 -18.75 25.48 -1.35
N VAL A 238 -18.11 24.44 -1.88
CA VAL A 238 -18.81 23.38 -2.65
C VAL A 238 -19.89 22.73 -1.79
N SER A 239 -19.59 22.44 -0.53
CA SER A 239 -20.56 21.86 0.41
C SER A 239 -21.73 22.80 0.70
N LYS A 240 -21.47 24.10 0.88
CA LYS A 240 -22.51 25.13 1.05
C LYS A 240 -23.41 25.24 -0.18
N LEU A 241 -22.82 25.35 -1.37
CA LEU A 241 -23.55 25.42 -2.64
C LEU A 241 -24.39 24.16 -2.88
N GLN A 242 -23.86 22.99 -2.55
CA GLN A 242 -24.59 21.73 -2.66
C GLN A 242 -25.81 21.69 -1.74
N ASN A 243 -25.70 22.23 -0.52
CA ASN A 243 -26.84 22.33 0.40
C ASN A 243 -27.88 23.34 -0.09
N HIS A 244 -27.44 24.50 -0.58
CA HIS A 244 -28.35 25.48 -1.18
C HIS A 244 -29.12 24.92 -2.37
N LEU A 245 -28.44 24.16 -3.25
CA LEU A 245 -29.09 23.48 -4.38
C LEU A 245 -30.12 22.43 -3.91
N LYS A 246 -29.86 21.72 -2.80
CA LYS A 246 -30.83 20.78 -2.22
C LYS A 246 -32.05 21.51 -1.66
N GLU A 247 -31.87 22.64 -0.99
CA GLU A 247 -32.97 23.47 -0.47
C GLU A 247 -33.83 24.03 -1.60
N LEU A 248 -33.21 24.64 -2.60
CA LEU A 248 -33.92 25.19 -3.75
C LEU A 248 -34.70 24.10 -4.51
N ASN A 249 -34.12 22.91 -4.65
CA ASN A 249 -34.84 21.75 -5.22
C ASN A 249 -36.03 21.30 -4.36
N ARG A 250 -35.91 21.31 -3.03
CA ARG A 250 -37.04 21.01 -2.14
C ARG A 250 -38.15 22.05 -2.30
N GLU A 251 -37.80 23.33 -2.42
CA GLU A 251 -38.76 24.40 -2.65
C GLU A 251 -39.47 24.27 -4.00
N TYR A 252 -38.73 24.01 -5.09
CA TYR A 252 -39.34 23.78 -6.41
C TYR A 252 -40.28 22.58 -6.39
N ARG A 253 -39.89 21.46 -5.75
CA ARG A 253 -40.76 20.29 -5.59
C ARG A 253 -42.02 20.63 -4.79
N ALA A 254 -41.90 21.41 -3.73
CA ALA A 254 -43.05 21.82 -2.92
C ALA A 254 -43.99 22.74 -3.70
N ARG A 255 -43.47 23.69 -4.49
CA ARG A 255 -44.28 24.57 -5.36
C ARG A 255 -44.99 23.76 -6.45
N LEU A 256 -44.29 22.86 -7.13
CA LEU A 256 -44.87 21.96 -8.13
C LEU A 256 -45.97 21.07 -7.54
N ALA A 257 -45.76 20.52 -6.35
CA ALA A 257 -46.77 19.69 -5.68
C ALA A 257 -48.05 20.49 -5.37
N ARG A 258 -47.92 21.76 -4.96
CA ARG A 258 -49.07 22.65 -4.76
C ARG A 258 -49.79 22.96 -6.07
N TYR A 259 -49.06 23.30 -7.14
CA TYR A 259 -49.68 23.54 -8.44
C TYR A 259 -50.45 22.33 -8.96
N ILE A 260 -49.89 21.12 -8.83
CA ILE A 260 -50.58 19.88 -9.21
C ILE A 260 -51.83 19.67 -8.34
N GLN A 261 -51.75 19.93 -7.03
CA GLN A 261 -52.92 19.85 -6.14
C GLN A 261 -54.01 20.86 -6.51
N ASP A 262 -53.64 22.11 -6.79
CA ASP A 262 -54.59 23.17 -7.14
C ASP A 262 -55.26 22.89 -8.51
N GLU A 263 -54.53 22.39 -9.50
CA GLU A 263 -55.08 21.95 -10.80
C GLU A 263 -55.97 20.69 -10.66
N CYS A 264 -55.64 19.76 -9.76
CA CYS A 264 -56.47 18.58 -9.52
C CYS A 264 -57.78 18.92 -8.79
N VAL A 265 -57.77 19.90 -7.87
CA VAL A 265 -58.97 20.37 -7.15
C VAL A 265 -59.91 21.13 -8.07
N THR A 266 -59.37 21.89 -9.04
CA THR A 266 -60.17 22.60 -10.05
C THR A 266 -60.72 21.66 -11.13
N ALA A 267 -59.97 20.62 -11.51
CA ALA A 267 -60.42 19.58 -12.45
C ALA A 267 -61.42 18.57 -11.83
N ALA A 268 -61.58 18.51 -10.50
CA ALA A 268 -62.51 17.62 -9.82
C ALA A 268 -64.01 17.92 -10.12
N GLY A 269 -64.31 19.05 -10.79
CA GLY A 269 -65.65 19.32 -11.33
C GLY A 269 -66.06 18.44 -12.52
N ASP A 270 -65.10 17.76 -13.18
CA ASP A 270 -65.33 16.89 -14.34
C ASP A 270 -64.58 15.55 -14.13
N GLY A 271 -65.16 14.70 -13.27
CA GLY A 271 -64.47 13.60 -12.59
C GLY A 271 -63.85 12.49 -13.45
N ASP A 272 -64.21 12.36 -14.73
CA ASP A 272 -63.69 11.32 -15.63
C ASP A 272 -62.41 11.76 -16.37
N LEU A 273 -62.33 13.03 -16.78
CA LEU A 273 -61.16 13.60 -17.46
C LEU A 273 -59.99 13.81 -16.49
N GLY A 274 -60.27 14.26 -15.27
CA GLY A 274 -59.27 14.42 -14.22
C GLY A 274 -58.62 13.09 -13.79
N GLN A 275 -59.40 12.00 -13.72
CA GLN A 275 -58.87 10.67 -13.40
C GLN A 275 -57.97 10.11 -14.52
N LYS A 276 -58.34 10.32 -15.78
CA LYS A 276 -57.53 9.90 -16.93
C LYS A 276 -56.22 10.67 -17.01
N LEU A 277 -56.25 12.00 -16.82
CA LEU A 277 -55.04 12.83 -16.80
C LEU A 277 -54.13 12.46 -15.62
N LYS A 278 -54.71 12.22 -14.44
CA LYS A 278 -53.96 11.76 -13.26
C LYS A 278 -53.28 10.42 -13.51
N GLY A 279 -53.99 9.44 -14.06
CA GLY A 279 -53.40 8.14 -14.42
C GLY A 279 -52.28 8.25 -15.45
N PHE A 280 -52.41 9.16 -16.43
CA PHE A 280 -51.34 9.44 -17.40
C PHE A 280 -50.09 10.07 -16.76
N VAL A 281 -50.27 11.06 -15.88
CA VAL A 281 -49.17 11.70 -15.13
C VAL A 281 -48.50 10.70 -14.19
N GLU A 282 -49.27 9.83 -13.53
CA GLU A 282 -48.74 8.76 -12.68
C GLU A 282 -47.94 7.73 -13.49
N SER A 283 -48.42 7.31 -14.67
CA SER A 283 -47.67 6.43 -15.59
C SER A 283 -46.36 7.09 -16.04
N MET A 284 -46.40 8.35 -16.47
CA MET A 284 -45.21 9.09 -16.90
C MET A 284 -44.20 9.24 -15.76
N LEU A 285 -44.66 9.54 -14.53
CA LEU A 285 -43.78 9.62 -13.36
C LEU A 285 -43.16 8.27 -13.01
N GLU A 286 -43.89 7.17 -13.13
CA GLU A 286 -43.33 5.83 -12.92
C GLU A 286 -42.35 5.41 -14.03
N GLU A 287 -42.60 5.77 -15.29
CA GLU A 287 -41.65 5.58 -16.39
C GLU A 287 -40.36 6.38 -16.16
N VAL A 288 -40.47 7.63 -15.71
CA VAL A 288 -39.31 8.45 -15.36
C VAL A 288 -38.55 7.85 -14.17
N LYS A 289 -39.24 7.44 -13.10
CA LYS A 289 -38.60 6.79 -11.94
C LYS A 289 -37.90 5.49 -12.33
N THR A 290 -38.54 4.64 -13.14
CA THR A 290 -37.95 3.37 -13.58
C THR A 290 -36.78 3.59 -14.53
N SER A 291 -36.83 4.61 -15.41
CA SER A 291 -35.71 5.05 -16.23
C SER A 291 -34.52 5.51 -15.39
N TYR A 292 -34.74 6.35 -14.37
CA TYR A 292 -33.69 6.76 -13.43
C TYR A 292 -33.13 5.58 -12.64
N ARG A 293 -33.97 4.67 -12.13
CA ARG A 293 -33.52 3.45 -11.44
C ARG A 293 -32.67 2.57 -12.35
N SER A 294 -33.09 2.36 -13.59
CA SER A 294 -32.32 1.61 -14.59
C SER A 294 -30.97 2.28 -14.88
N ARG A 295 -30.95 3.62 -15.01
CA ARG A 295 -29.70 4.38 -15.21
C ARG A 295 -28.79 4.31 -13.98
N GLU A 296 -29.31 4.43 -12.77
CA GLU A 296 -28.56 4.27 -11.52
C GLU A 296 -27.97 2.86 -11.39
N GLU A 297 -28.74 1.83 -11.74
CA GLU A 297 -28.25 0.46 -11.79
C GLU A 297 -27.13 0.28 -12.82
N GLN A 298 -27.27 0.86 -14.02
CA GLN A 298 -26.21 0.85 -15.04
C GLN A 298 -24.94 1.52 -14.54
N LEU A 299 -25.05 2.71 -13.92
CA LEU A 299 -23.92 3.42 -13.35
C LEU A 299 -23.28 2.62 -12.21
N THR A 300 -24.09 2.01 -11.34
CA THR A 300 -23.60 1.16 -10.24
C THR A 300 -22.89 -0.09 -10.78
N LYS A 301 -23.43 -0.73 -11.83
CA LYS A 301 -22.80 -1.86 -12.53
C LYS A 301 -21.47 -1.42 -13.16
N ALA A 302 -21.43 -0.27 -13.85
CA ALA A 302 -20.22 0.29 -14.44
C ALA A 302 -19.14 0.57 -13.36
N VAL A 303 -19.49 1.24 -12.26
CA VAL A 303 -18.58 1.48 -11.14
C VAL A 303 -18.05 0.18 -10.55
N ARG A 304 -18.91 -0.85 -10.37
CA ARG A 304 -18.48 -2.18 -9.92
C ARG A 304 -17.52 -2.82 -10.92
N THR A 305 -17.75 -2.71 -12.22
CA THR A 305 -16.82 -3.23 -13.25
C THR A 305 -15.49 -2.50 -13.25
N TYR A 306 -15.47 -1.17 -13.14
CA TYR A 306 -14.24 -0.39 -13.03
C TYR A 306 -13.47 -0.73 -11.76
N ARG A 307 -14.16 -0.87 -10.63
CA ARG A 307 -13.52 -1.30 -9.36
C ARG A 307 -12.88 -2.68 -9.49
N LYS A 308 -13.56 -3.64 -10.12
CA LYS A 308 -12.98 -4.97 -10.41
C LYS A 308 -11.77 -4.87 -11.35
N ARG A 309 -11.83 -4.05 -12.40
CA ARG A 309 -10.71 -3.85 -13.33
C ARG A 309 -9.51 -3.21 -12.65
N ILE A 310 -9.74 -2.21 -11.80
CA ILE A 310 -8.69 -1.55 -11.00
C ILE A 310 -8.06 -2.54 -10.02
N GLN A 311 -8.87 -3.37 -9.34
CA GLN A 311 -8.35 -4.42 -8.48
C GLN A 311 -7.53 -5.46 -9.26
N GLY A 312 -8.00 -5.88 -10.44
CA GLY A 312 -7.25 -6.76 -11.33
C GLY A 312 -5.90 -6.17 -11.74
N LEU A 313 -5.88 -4.90 -12.17
CA LEU A 313 -4.66 -4.17 -12.53
C LEU A 313 -3.70 -4.02 -11.33
N SER A 314 -4.25 -3.73 -10.14
CA SER A 314 -3.46 -3.63 -8.90
C SER A 314 -2.81 -4.98 -8.56
N ASN A 315 -3.54 -6.09 -8.71
CA ASN A 315 -3.00 -7.43 -8.48
C ASN A 315 -1.90 -7.77 -9.47
N THR A 316 -2.08 -7.49 -10.76
CA THR A 316 -1.04 -7.70 -11.78
C THR A 316 0.18 -6.82 -11.53
N TYR A 317 -0.02 -5.56 -11.11
CA TYR A 317 1.06 -4.65 -10.73
C TYR A 317 1.84 -5.19 -9.53
N GLN A 318 1.16 -5.68 -8.50
CA GLN A 318 1.79 -6.28 -7.33
C GLN A 318 2.59 -7.53 -7.71
N GLN A 319 2.06 -8.40 -8.56
CA GLN A 319 2.76 -9.59 -9.06
C GLN A 319 4.03 -9.21 -9.84
N LEU A 320 3.93 -8.23 -10.75
CA LEU A 320 5.08 -7.72 -11.49
C LEU A 320 6.12 -7.12 -10.55
N LEU A 321 5.68 -6.36 -9.53
CA LEU A 321 6.58 -5.78 -8.54
C LEU A 321 7.31 -6.89 -7.78
N ILE A 322 6.62 -7.97 -7.37
CA ILE A 322 7.22 -9.15 -6.71
C ILE A 322 8.30 -9.79 -7.60
N ALA A 323 7.98 -10.03 -8.87
CA ALA A 323 8.94 -10.61 -9.82
C ALA A 323 10.18 -9.71 -9.99
N TYR A 324 9.97 -8.39 -10.09
CA TYR A 324 11.06 -7.41 -10.13
C TYR A 324 11.93 -7.44 -8.87
N ARG A 325 11.35 -7.58 -7.66
CA ARG A 325 12.13 -7.69 -6.41
C ARG A 325 13.04 -8.89 -6.44
N LEU A 326 12.48 -10.04 -6.83
CA LEU A 326 13.20 -11.31 -6.84
C LEU A 326 14.38 -11.25 -7.80
N GLN A 327 14.14 -10.72 -9.01
CA GLN A 327 15.18 -10.52 -10.00
C GLN A 327 16.27 -9.56 -9.50
N ARG A 328 15.87 -8.44 -8.88
CA ARG A 328 16.81 -7.46 -8.35
C ARG A 328 17.66 -8.03 -7.21
N GLU A 329 17.06 -8.79 -6.30
CA GLU A 329 17.77 -9.45 -5.21
C GLU A 329 18.75 -10.51 -5.74
N GLN A 330 18.38 -11.25 -6.79
CA GLN A 330 19.30 -12.16 -7.48
C GLN A 330 20.50 -11.44 -8.09
N ILE A 331 20.28 -10.29 -8.76
CA ILE A 331 21.37 -9.48 -9.33
C ILE A 331 22.28 -8.92 -8.23
N LEU A 332 21.72 -8.43 -7.12
CA LEU A 332 22.50 -7.91 -5.98
C LEU A 332 23.26 -9.00 -5.21
N ALA A 333 22.82 -10.25 -5.27
CA ALA A 333 23.49 -11.39 -4.65
C ALA A 333 24.68 -11.91 -5.47
N LEU A 334 24.78 -11.56 -6.76
CA LEU A 334 25.91 -11.94 -7.58
C LEU A 334 27.18 -11.17 -7.15
N PRO A 335 28.32 -11.84 -6.98
CA PRO A 335 29.57 -11.22 -6.51
C PRO A 335 30.19 -10.29 -7.57
N GLU A 336 29.95 -10.55 -8.85
CA GLU A 336 30.35 -9.68 -9.94
C GLU A 336 29.30 -8.59 -10.14
N HIS A 337 29.65 -7.35 -9.80
CA HIS A 337 28.78 -6.17 -9.94
C HIS A 337 28.57 -5.76 -11.43
N ALA A 338 28.57 -6.73 -12.35
CA ALA A 338 28.59 -6.53 -13.79
C ALA A 338 27.25 -6.04 -14.36
N LEU A 339 26.14 -6.26 -13.63
CA LEU A 339 24.80 -5.87 -14.04
C LEU A 339 24.20 -4.90 -13.01
N GLU A 340 23.71 -3.76 -13.48
CA GLU A 340 23.04 -2.78 -12.64
C GLU A 340 21.64 -3.29 -12.26
N ALA A 341 21.41 -3.49 -10.96
CA ALA A 341 20.17 -4.07 -10.43
C ALA A 341 18.91 -3.18 -10.58
N GLY A 342 19.04 -2.01 -11.19
CA GLY A 342 17.95 -1.06 -11.43
C GLY A 342 17.43 -0.32 -10.17
N PRO A 343 16.47 0.61 -10.36
CA PRO A 343 15.93 1.43 -9.28
C PRO A 343 15.24 0.62 -8.18
N PRO A 344 15.29 1.06 -6.90
CA PRO A 344 14.52 0.43 -5.83
C PRO A 344 13.01 0.49 -6.07
N GLU A 345 12.29 -0.50 -5.59
CA GLU A 345 10.84 -0.64 -5.78
C GLU A 345 10.01 0.52 -5.24
N ALA A 346 10.54 1.26 -4.27
CA ALA A 346 9.90 2.47 -3.73
C ALA A 346 9.66 3.54 -4.80
N HIS A 347 10.42 3.50 -5.90
CA HIS A 347 10.28 4.42 -7.03
C HIS A 347 9.06 4.05 -7.90
N PHE A 348 8.58 2.81 -7.79
CA PHE A 348 7.34 2.37 -8.41
C PHE A 348 6.20 2.56 -7.39
N SER A 349 5.70 3.79 -7.30
CA SER A 349 4.44 4.06 -6.61
C SER A 349 3.28 3.85 -7.57
N PRO A 350 2.37 2.88 -7.33
CA PRO A 350 1.14 2.82 -8.09
C PRO A 350 0.34 4.09 -7.76
N ALA A 351 -0.01 4.92 -8.73
CA ALA A 351 -0.70 6.20 -8.47
C ALA A 351 -1.97 6.02 -7.60
N GLY A 352 -2.14 6.90 -6.62
CA GLY A 352 -3.34 7.02 -5.77
C GLY A 352 -3.22 6.46 -4.34
N ALA A 353 -2.61 7.20 -3.42
CA ALA A 353 -2.56 6.86 -1.99
C ALA A 353 -3.94 6.94 -1.29
N GLU A 354 -4.89 7.66 -1.90
CA GLU A 354 -6.20 8.00 -1.32
C GLU A 354 -7.20 6.84 -1.34
N LEU A 355 -7.02 5.86 -2.23
CA LEU A 355 -7.91 4.69 -2.36
C LEU A 355 -7.38 3.43 -1.68
N ARG A 356 -6.19 3.49 -1.08
CA ARG A 356 -5.50 2.32 -0.52
C ARG A 356 -5.79 2.11 0.95
N GLY A 357 -5.75 0.85 1.39
CA GLY A 357 -5.84 0.47 2.80
C GLY A 357 -4.60 0.91 3.57
N GLU A 358 -4.71 1.00 4.90
CA GLU A 358 -3.60 1.37 5.79
C GLU A 358 -2.38 0.45 5.60
N THR A 359 -2.61 -0.85 5.44
CA THR A 359 -1.59 -1.86 5.19
C THR A 359 -0.77 -1.61 3.93
N GLU A 360 -1.39 -1.14 2.85
CA GLU A 360 -0.67 -0.85 1.60
C GLU A 360 0.17 0.43 1.69
N ARG A 361 -0.25 1.39 2.54
CA ARG A 361 0.53 2.60 2.83
C ARG A 361 1.73 2.27 3.71
N GLU A 362 1.55 1.43 4.72
CA GLU A 362 2.65 0.91 5.55
C GLU A 362 3.65 0.12 4.71
N LEU A 363 3.17 -0.75 3.82
CA LEU A 363 4.04 -1.46 2.88
C LEU A 363 4.82 -0.51 1.97
N HIS A 364 4.28 0.65 1.61
CA HIS A 364 5.01 1.66 0.84
C HIS A 364 6.10 2.33 1.69
N ARG A 365 5.80 2.69 2.95
CA ARG A 365 6.80 3.25 3.88
C ARG A 365 7.97 2.28 4.10
N LEU A 366 7.66 1.01 4.32
CA LEU A 366 8.68 -0.03 4.47
C LEU A 366 9.57 -0.20 3.22
N ARG A 367 9.01 0.04 2.02
CA ARG A 367 9.81 0.02 0.77
C ARG A 367 10.74 1.23 0.70
N GLU A 368 10.27 2.41 1.08
CA GLU A 368 11.09 3.61 1.16
C GLU A 368 12.23 3.44 2.17
N ASP A 369 11.92 2.90 3.35
CA ASP A 369 12.91 2.63 4.38
C ASP A 369 13.93 1.57 3.92
N LYS A 370 13.48 0.49 3.25
CA LYS A 370 14.37 -0.48 2.60
C LYS A 370 15.30 0.20 1.60
N ALA A 371 14.76 1.06 0.72
CA ALA A 371 15.56 1.76 -0.28
C ALA A 371 16.61 2.72 0.35
N ARG A 372 16.25 3.39 1.45
CA ARG A 372 17.18 4.24 2.22
C ARG A 372 18.30 3.41 2.84
N LEU A 373 17.97 2.28 3.48
CA LEU A 373 18.95 1.38 4.09
C LEU A 373 19.87 0.75 3.04
N GLU A 374 19.34 0.33 1.89
CA GLU A 374 20.15 -0.18 0.77
C GLU A 374 21.16 0.86 0.27
N SER A 375 20.74 2.13 0.15
CA SER A 375 21.61 3.22 -0.27
C SER A 375 22.72 3.50 0.77
N GLN A 376 22.38 3.51 2.06
CA GLN A 376 23.36 3.63 3.15
C GLN A 376 24.35 2.47 3.15
N LEU A 377 23.88 1.24 2.89
CA LEU A 377 24.71 0.05 2.88
C LEU A 377 25.66 0.03 1.68
N LYS A 378 25.23 0.51 0.51
CA LYS A 378 26.13 0.74 -0.64
C LYS A 378 27.23 1.74 -0.31
N LEU A 379 26.87 2.90 0.23
CA LEU A 379 27.84 3.93 0.65
C LEU A 379 28.82 3.41 1.71
N ALA A 380 28.33 2.63 2.69
CA ALA A 380 29.19 2.03 3.71
C ALA A 380 30.14 0.98 3.12
N ARG A 381 29.69 0.15 2.17
CA ARG A 381 30.56 -0.80 1.46
C ARG A 381 31.65 -0.09 0.66
N GLU A 382 31.30 0.98 -0.03
CA GLU A 382 32.26 1.82 -0.78
C GLU A 382 33.30 2.45 0.17
N GLN A 383 32.87 2.94 1.34
CA GLN A 383 33.78 3.47 2.36
C GLN A 383 34.73 2.40 2.94
N VAL A 384 34.25 1.17 3.15
CA VAL A 384 35.07 0.04 3.63
C VAL A 384 36.04 -0.47 2.55
N CYS A 385 35.69 -0.35 1.27
CA CYS A 385 36.59 -0.72 0.16
C CYS A 385 37.74 0.30 -0.01
N VAL A 386 37.52 1.56 0.35
CA VAL A 386 38.52 2.65 0.25
C VAL A 386 39.44 2.72 1.48
N VAL A 387 38.97 2.23 2.63
CA VAL A 387 39.75 2.20 3.88
C VAL A 387 39.86 0.76 4.34
N GLY A 388 40.98 0.10 4.03
CA GLY A 388 41.31 -1.18 4.66
C GLY A 388 41.12 -1.05 6.17
N LEU A 389 40.26 -1.90 6.73
CA LEU A 389 39.83 -1.82 8.14
C LEU A 389 41.05 -1.72 9.05
N THR A 390 41.34 -0.51 9.51
CA THR A 390 42.30 -0.32 10.58
C THR A 390 41.69 -0.93 11.84
N GLN A 391 42.53 -1.56 12.66
CA GLN A 391 42.09 -2.18 13.92
C GLN A 391 41.27 -1.21 14.78
N ASP A 392 41.57 0.09 14.69
CA ASP A 392 40.88 1.17 15.38
C ASP A 392 39.43 1.35 14.89
N ALA A 393 39.18 1.28 13.57
CA ALA A 393 37.83 1.36 13.02
C ALA A 393 36.96 0.16 13.45
N TRP A 394 37.56 -1.04 13.56
CA TRP A 394 36.86 -2.22 14.08
C TRP A 394 36.55 -2.11 15.58
N ASN A 395 37.49 -1.55 16.36
CA ASN A 395 37.26 -1.27 17.78
C ASN A 395 36.12 -0.26 17.99
N ASP A 396 36.00 0.75 17.11
CA ASP A 396 34.92 1.73 17.15
C ASP A 396 33.55 1.10 16.82
N VAL A 397 33.49 0.20 15.84
CA VAL A 397 32.27 -0.55 15.54
C VAL A 397 31.87 -1.43 16.74
N GLN A 398 32.83 -2.14 17.35
CA GLN A 398 32.55 -2.92 18.56
C GLN A 398 32.07 -2.05 19.73
N LYS A 399 32.61 -0.84 19.87
CA LYS A 399 32.17 0.13 20.87
C LYS A 399 30.73 0.59 20.60
N GLN A 400 30.40 0.95 19.36
CA GLN A 400 29.03 1.32 18.99
C GLN A 400 28.02 0.19 19.22
N ILE A 401 28.36 -1.05 18.89
CA ILE A 401 27.48 -2.20 19.15
C ILE A 401 27.23 -2.37 20.65
N ARG A 402 28.27 -2.23 21.48
CA ARG A 402 28.13 -2.26 22.94
C ARG A 402 27.26 -1.11 23.44
N GLU A 403 27.46 0.10 22.93
CA GLU A 403 26.67 1.28 23.31
C GLU A 403 25.20 1.11 22.94
N ILE A 404 24.88 0.67 21.72
CA ILE A 404 23.50 0.41 21.27
C ILE A 404 22.86 -0.70 22.11
N THR A 405 23.58 -1.78 22.38
CA THR A 405 23.09 -2.89 23.20
C THR A 405 22.75 -2.40 24.61
N ASN A 406 23.66 -1.66 25.23
CA ASN A 406 23.47 -1.11 26.57
C ASN A 406 22.33 -0.07 26.60
N SER A 407 22.26 0.85 25.64
CA SER A 407 21.20 1.87 25.60
C SER A 407 19.81 1.25 25.40
N THR A 408 19.72 0.20 24.57
CA THR A 408 18.47 -0.53 24.32
C THR A 408 18.04 -1.30 25.57
N GLN A 409 18.99 -1.97 26.22
CA GLN A 409 18.75 -2.68 27.48
C GLN A 409 18.24 -1.72 28.57
N GLU A 410 18.90 -0.58 28.76
CA GLU A 410 18.47 0.41 29.74
C GLU A 410 17.08 0.98 29.42
N ALA A 411 16.74 1.20 28.14
CA ALA A 411 15.41 1.66 27.75
C ALA A 411 14.33 0.62 28.11
N GLN A 412 14.58 -0.65 27.81
CA GLN A 412 13.69 -1.76 28.17
C GLN A 412 13.53 -1.92 29.69
N GLU A 413 14.62 -1.76 30.45
CA GLU A 413 14.57 -1.81 31.92
C GLU A 413 13.77 -0.63 32.51
N ARG A 414 13.90 0.57 31.94
CA ARG A 414 13.07 1.74 32.32
C ARG A 414 11.60 1.50 32.02
N GLU A 415 11.26 0.98 30.83
CA GLU A 415 9.88 0.64 30.48
C GLU A 415 9.31 -0.44 31.39
N ARG A 416 10.08 -1.49 31.68
CA ARG A 416 9.69 -2.54 32.62
C ARG A 416 9.42 -1.97 34.01
N ALA A 417 10.28 -1.09 34.51
CA ALA A 417 10.08 -0.44 35.80
C ALA A 417 8.81 0.42 35.83
N GLN A 418 8.56 1.21 34.77
CA GLN A 418 7.34 2.02 34.65
C GLN A 418 6.07 1.17 34.61
N LEU A 419 6.09 0.06 33.86
CA LEU A 419 4.97 -0.88 33.78
C LEU A 419 4.70 -1.52 35.14
N ILE A 420 5.74 -1.91 35.88
CA ILE A 420 5.60 -2.44 37.24
C ILE A 420 4.95 -1.39 38.15
N THR A 421 5.43 -0.15 38.17
CA THR A 421 4.83 0.92 38.98
C THR A 421 3.37 1.19 38.60
N ARG A 422 3.05 1.17 37.30
CA ARG A 422 1.67 1.35 36.85
C ARG A 422 0.77 0.18 37.26
N ALA A 423 1.30 -1.04 37.21
CA ALA A 423 0.59 -2.24 37.64
C ALA A 423 0.32 -2.19 39.16
N THR A 424 1.30 -1.82 39.99
CA THR A 424 1.11 -1.72 41.44
C THR A 424 0.05 -0.68 41.80
N VAL A 425 0.07 0.50 41.16
CA VAL A 425 -0.97 1.53 41.39
C VAL A 425 -2.35 1.05 40.97
N ALA A 426 -2.46 0.31 39.86
CA ALA A 426 -3.73 -0.27 39.42
C ALA A 426 -4.23 -1.36 40.39
N GLU A 427 -3.33 -2.19 40.92
CA GLU A 427 -3.66 -3.18 41.96
C GLU A 427 -4.15 -2.50 43.25
N GLU A 428 -3.50 -1.42 43.68
CA GLU A 428 -3.93 -0.58 44.81
C GLU A 428 -5.33 -0.01 44.57
N GLN A 429 -5.59 0.62 43.43
CA GLN A 429 -6.92 1.15 43.08
C GLN A 429 -8.00 0.07 43.09
N VAL A 430 -7.70 -1.13 42.58
CA VAL A 430 -8.64 -2.27 42.63
C VAL A 430 -8.88 -2.71 44.06
N SER A 431 -7.85 -2.68 44.93
CA SER A 431 -8.00 -2.99 46.35
C SER A 431 -8.86 -1.96 47.09
N GLU A 432 -8.69 -0.67 46.81
CA GLU A 432 -9.52 0.42 47.35
C GLU A 432 -10.98 0.28 46.92
N LEU A 433 -11.23 -0.03 45.64
CA LEU A 433 -12.58 -0.26 45.13
C LEU A 433 -13.23 -1.49 45.76
N LYS A 434 -12.47 -2.58 45.95
CA LYS A 434 -12.95 -3.77 46.66
C LYS A 434 -13.31 -3.42 48.10
N GLU A 435 -12.45 -2.72 48.82
CA GLU A 435 -12.70 -2.27 50.18
C GLU A 435 -13.93 -1.36 50.26
N TYR A 436 -14.10 -0.45 49.30
CA TYR A 436 -15.29 0.41 49.21
C TYR A 436 -16.56 -0.42 49.03
N VAL A 437 -16.55 -1.39 48.11
CA VAL A 437 -17.69 -2.29 47.89
C VAL A 437 -18.00 -3.09 49.16
N ASP A 438 -17.00 -3.70 49.78
CA ASP A 438 -17.17 -4.51 50.98
C ASP A 438 -17.72 -3.68 52.15
N ASN A 439 -17.21 -2.47 52.35
CA ASN A 439 -17.63 -1.57 53.43
C ASN A 439 -19.01 -0.94 53.20
N HIS A 440 -19.31 -0.50 51.97
CA HIS A 440 -20.51 0.30 51.69
C HIS A 440 -21.69 -0.51 51.19
N LEU A 441 -21.49 -1.60 50.43
CA LEU A 441 -22.59 -2.36 49.85
C LEU A 441 -23.45 -3.05 50.92
N GLY A 442 -22.82 -3.56 51.99
CA GLY A 442 -23.50 -4.07 53.17
C GLY A 442 -24.32 -3.00 53.89
N ARG A 443 -23.76 -1.79 54.07
CA ARG A 443 -24.45 -0.64 54.70
C ARG A 443 -25.64 -0.18 53.86
N TYR A 444 -25.47 -0.02 52.55
CA TYR A 444 -26.56 0.34 51.65
C TYR A 444 -27.66 -0.70 51.62
N LYS A 445 -27.33 -2.00 51.65
CA LYS A 445 -28.33 -3.06 51.74
C LYS A 445 -29.15 -2.98 53.03
N LEU A 446 -28.49 -2.73 54.16
CA LEU A 446 -29.17 -2.55 55.45
C LEU A 446 -30.05 -1.30 55.44
N GLU A 447 -29.56 -0.18 54.91
CA GLU A 447 -30.32 1.07 54.83
C GLU A 447 -31.50 0.95 53.86
N ILE A 448 -31.34 0.34 52.69
CA ILE A 448 -32.45 0.02 51.78
C ILE A 448 -33.48 -0.87 52.50
N THR A 449 -33.04 -1.84 53.30
CA THR A 449 -33.94 -2.71 54.06
C THR A 449 -34.65 -1.94 55.20
N ARG A 450 -33.98 -0.95 55.80
CA ARG A 450 -34.56 -0.05 56.80
C ARG A 450 -35.57 0.91 56.18
N LEU A 451 -35.22 1.57 55.09
CA LEU A 451 -36.08 2.48 54.32
C LEU A 451 -37.31 1.74 53.77
N ARG A 452 -37.14 0.52 53.23
CA ARG A 452 -38.27 -0.34 52.83
C ARG A 452 -39.17 -0.73 54.01
N ARG A 453 -38.62 -0.92 55.20
CA ARG A 453 -39.41 -1.17 56.43
C ARG A 453 -40.14 0.08 56.93
N LEU A 454 -39.56 1.26 56.75
CA LEU A 454 -40.21 2.54 57.07
C LEU A 454 -41.35 2.83 56.09
N LEU A 455 -41.11 2.64 54.78
CA LEU A 455 -42.13 2.78 53.73
C LEU A 455 -43.24 1.72 53.86
N GLY A 456 -42.88 0.45 54.12
CA GLY A 456 -43.83 -0.63 54.37
C GLY A 456 -44.52 -0.58 55.74
N SER A 457 -44.08 0.30 56.66
CA SER A 457 -44.81 0.61 57.90
C SER A 457 -45.80 1.77 57.74
N GLN A 458 -45.70 2.54 56.64
CA GLN A 458 -46.56 3.68 56.37
C GLN A 458 -47.69 3.34 55.38
N GLU A 459 -47.54 2.29 54.58
CA GLU A 459 -48.60 1.71 53.74
C GLU A 459 -49.14 0.43 54.38
N GLY A 460 -50.35 0.54 54.92
CA GLY A 460 -51.01 -0.50 55.70
C GLY A 460 -51.25 -1.82 54.96
N ARG A 461 -51.52 -2.83 55.79
CA ARG A 461 -52.28 -4.06 55.48
C ARG A 461 -52.99 -4.03 54.12
N SER A 462 -52.57 -4.88 53.17
CA SER A 462 -53.45 -5.55 52.20
C SER A 462 -52.72 -6.65 51.44
N ASN A 463 -53.46 -7.72 51.16
CA ASN A 463 -53.02 -9.02 50.70
C ASN A 463 -52.60 -9.09 49.22
N SER A 464 -51.86 -10.17 48.93
CA SER A 464 -51.93 -11.00 47.72
C SER A 464 -51.02 -10.65 46.54
N ALA A 465 -49.98 -11.47 46.32
CA ALA A 465 -49.98 -12.50 45.27
C ALA A 465 -48.66 -13.30 45.28
N ARG A 466 -48.79 -14.62 45.19
CA ARG A 466 -47.71 -15.61 45.08
C ARG A 466 -46.94 -15.50 43.76
N THR A 467 -45.76 -16.14 43.76
CA THR A 467 -44.94 -16.73 42.67
C THR A 467 -43.58 -16.05 42.49
N HIS A 468 -42.43 -16.69 42.31
CA HIS A 468 -41.97 -18.08 42.28
C HIS A 468 -40.47 -18.05 42.71
N LYS A 469 -39.97 -19.03 43.47
CA LYS A 469 -38.52 -19.21 43.72
C LYS A 469 -37.87 -19.96 42.55
N PRO A 470 -36.60 -19.64 42.20
CA PRO A 470 -35.68 -20.66 41.74
C PRO A 470 -34.50 -20.87 42.71
N ARG A 471 -34.04 -22.13 42.74
CA ARG A 471 -32.97 -22.72 43.57
C ARG A 471 -31.57 -22.21 43.19
N PRO A 472 -30.59 -22.29 44.11
CA PRO A 472 -29.19 -21.99 43.82
C PRO A 472 -28.49 -23.20 43.19
N LEU A 473 -27.65 -22.95 42.19
CA LEU A 473 -26.66 -23.91 41.69
C LEU A 473 -25.26 -23.43 42.07
N HIS A 474 -24.66 -24.11 43.04
CA HIS A 474 -23.22 -24.17 43.20
C HIS A 474 -22.60 -24.78 41.94
N LYS A 475 -21.60 -24.11 41.35
CA LYS A 475 -20.50 -24.77 40.66
C LYS A 475 -19.20 -24.06 41.01
N SER A 476 -18.36 -24.78 41.75
CA SER A 476 -16.94 -24.55 41.88
C SER A 476 -16.25 -24.92 40.57
N LEU A 477 -15.42 -24.04 40.04
CA LEU A 477 -14.36 -24.43 39.11
C LEU A 477 -13.07 -23.77 39.59
N LYS A 478 -12.21 -24.64 40.15
CA LYS A 478 -10.77 -24.44 40.26
C LYS A 478 -10.16 -24.54 38.86
N SER A 479 -9.32 -23.58 38.50
CA SER A 479 -8.08 -23.76 37.72
C SER A 479 -7.32 -22.44 37.84
N SER A 480 -6.21 -22.38 38.58
CA SER A 480 -4.88 -22.80 38.15
C SER A 480 -4.38 -21.94 36.99
N SER A 481 -3.47 -21.03 37.32
CA SER A 481 -2.40 -20.57 36.44
C SER A 481 -1.36 -19.83 37.29
N TYR A 482 -0.48 -20.63 37.88
CA TYR A 482 0.94 -20.30 37.98
C TYR A 482 1.58 -20.96 36.76
N GLU A 483 2.28 -20.21 35.93
CA GLU A 483 3.53 -20.60 35.28
C GLU A 483 4.13 -19.38 34.54
N ILE A 484 5.30 -18.98 35.07
CA ILE A 484 6.51 -18.36 34.52
C ILE A 484 6.39 -17.53 33.23
#